data_AF-A0A4Y9MH46-F1
#
_entry.id   AF-A0A4Y9MH46-F1
#
_cell.length_a   1.000
_cell.length_b   1.000
_cell.length_c   1.000
_cell.angle_alpha   90.00
_cell.angle_beta   90.00
_cell.angle_gamma   90.00
#
_symmetry.space_group_name_H-M   'P 1'
#
loop_
_entity.id
_entity.type
_entity.pdbx_description
1 polymer ?
#
loop_
_entity_poly.entity_id
_entity_poly.type
_entity_poly.pdbx_seq_one_letter_code
_entity_poly.pdbx_strand_id
1 'polypeptide(L)'
;MVKPLGAAGYAAALALPGVRPLLADGRAAGLGSGELAGQVLVRIPLGTVLWEEVAFRGVLLAALARLLPRADAVGVSAAVFGLWHVRPTLSALAANDLVDGPLARAGAVVLACLVTAAAGVLFAELRERSGSLLAPVLLHLATNSLGLLAAATAHRLA
;
A
#
# COMPACT_ATOMS: atom_id res chain seq x y z
N MET A 1 4.85 6.19 20.08
CA MET A 1 4.02 5.01 20.42
C MET A 1 3.04 4.79 19.27
N VAL A 2 3.45 4.05 18.24
CA VAL A 2 2.61 3.77 17.06
C VAL A 2 1.60 2.71 17.49
N LYS A 3 0.32 3.08 17.60
CA LYS A 3 -0.74 2.13 17.94
C LYS A 3 -0.76 1.02 16.86
N PRO A 4 -0.85 -0.28 17.23
CA PRO A 4 -0.79 -1.41 16.30
C PRO A 4 -2.11 -1.58 15.51
N LEU A 5 -2.68 -0.48 15.01
CA LEU A 5 -4.00 -0.43 14.39
C LEU A 5 -4.07 -1.30 13.11
N GLY A 6 -2.95 -1.46 12.40
CA GLY A 6 -2.89 -2.34 11.22
C GLY A 6 -3.01 -3.82 11.56
N ALA A 7 -2.13 -4.34 12.44
CA ALA A 7 -2.14 -5.74 12.81
C ALA A 7 -3.41 -6.15 13.58
N ALA A 8 -3.87 -5.31 14.51
CA ALA A 8 -5.11 -5.54 15.24
C ALA A 8 -6.34 -5.49 14.31
N GLY A 9 -6.35 -4.57 13.34
CA GLY A 9 -7.40 -4.48 12.32
C GLY A 9 -7.46 -5.74 11.44
N TYR A 10 -6.31 -6.21 10.93
CA TYR A 10 -6.25 -7.45 10.15
C TYR A 10 -6.65 -8.68 10.98
N ALA A 11 -6.21 -8.78 12.24
CA ALA A 11 -6.57 -9.89 13.12
C ALA A 11 -8.08 -9.92 13.42
N ALA A 12 -8.69 -8.77 13.71
CA ALA A 12 -10.13 -8.66 13.92
C ALA A 12 -10.92 -9.03 12.65
N ALA A 13 -10.48 -8.56 11.49
CA ALA A 13 -11.10 -8.89 10.21
C ALA A 13 -10.99 -10.39 9.87
N LEU A 14 -9.84 -11.03 10.16
CA LEU A 14 -9.67 -12.48 9.98
C LEU A 14 -10.52 -13.32 10.95
N ALA A 15 -10.79 -12.82 12.16
CA ALA A 15 -11.61 -13.51 13.15
C ALA A 15 -13.08 -13.63 12.73
N LEU A 16 -13.56 -12.76 11.84
CA LEU A 16 -14.94 -12.71 11.37
C LEU A 16 -15.09 -13.43 10.02
N PRO A 17 -15.71 -14.64 9.95
CA PRO A 17 -15.81 -15.40 8.69
C PRO A 17 -16.43 -14.61 7.53
N GLY A 18 -17.43 -13.77 7.80
CA GLY A 18 -18.08 -12.93 6.80
C GLY A 18 -17.20 -11.79 6.24
N VAL A 19 -16.08 -11.47 6.89
CA VAL A 19 -15.14 -10.42 6.47
C VAL A 19 -13.93 -10.99 5.73
N ARG A 20 -13.60 -12.27 5.93
CA ARG A 20 -12.45 -12.93 5.28
C ARG A 20 -12.45 -12.81 3.75
N PRO A 21 -13.59 -12.93 3.02
CA PRO A 21 -13.60 -12.76 1.57
C PRO A 21 -13.11 -11.37 1.12
N LEU A 22 -13.30 -10.33 1.94
CA LEU A 22 -12.81 -8.98 1.64
C LEU A 22 -11.29 -8.85 1.75
N LEU A 23 -10.64 -9.79 2.44
CA LEU A 23 -9.18 -9.86 2.57
C LEU A 23 -8.53 -10.80 1.55
N ALA A 24 -9.30 -11.71 0.98
CA ALA A 24 -8.82 -12.82 0.16
C ALA A 24 -8.37 -12.38 -1.24
N ASP A 25 -7.31 -11.56 -1.34
CA ASP A 25 -6.73 -11.13 -2.62
C ASP A 25 -6.30 -12.35 -3.44
N GLY A 26 -6.88 -12.53 -4.63
CA GLY A 26 -6.60 -13.63 -5.55
C GLY A 26 -5.12 -13.75 -5.93
N ARG A 27 -4.33 -12.66 -5.85
CA ARG A 27 -2.87 -12.71 -6.06
C ARG A 27 -2.12 -13.47 -4.96
N ALA A 28 -2.74 -13.63 -3.79
CA ALA A 28 -2.21 -14.42 -2.70
C ALA A 28 -2.72 -15.87 -2.71
N ALA A 29 -3.69 -16.20 -3.57
CA ALA A 29 -4.26 -17.54 -3.66
C ALA A 29 -3.19 -18.54 -4.11
N GLY A 30 -3.08 -19.66 -3.38
CA GLY A 30 -2.16 -20.75 -3.73
C GLY A 30 -0.68 -20.50 -3.45
N LEU A 31 -0.28 -19.34 -2.89
CA LEU A 31 1.12 -19.11 -2.52
C LEU A 31 1.61 -20.11 -1.48
N GLY A 32 2.65 -20.87 -1.83
CA GLY A 32 3.37 -21.72 -0.91
C GLY A 32 4.07 -20.91 0.20
N SER A 33 4.37 -21.53 1.33
CA SER A 33 5.00 -20.82 2.47
C SER A 33 6.37 -20.21 2.11
N GLY A 34 7.15 -20.86 1.25
CA GLY A 34 8.42 -20.33 0.75
C GLY A 34 8.25 -19.11 -0.16
N GLU A 35 7.25 -19.13 -1.04
CA GLU A 35 6.94 -18.00 -1.93
C GLU A 35 6.41 -16.80 -1.12
N LEU A 36 5.53 -17.05 -0.16
CA LEU A 36 5.03 -16.03 0.77
C LEU A 36 6.18 -15.39 1.55
N ALA A 37 7.12 -16.19 2.07
CA ALA A 37 8.31 -15.69 2.74
C ALA A 37 9.19 -14.86 1.79
N GLY A 38 9.41 -15.32 0.56
CA GLY A 38 10.14 -14.55 -0.46
C GLY A 38 9.47 -13.22 -0.78
N GLN A 39 8.14 -13.18 -0.82
CA GLN A 39 7.39 -11.94 -1.01
C GLN A 39 7.61 -10.97 0.16
N VAL A 40 7.37 -11.44 1.39
CA VAL A 40 7.44 -10.61 2.61
C VAL A 40 8.87 -10.14 2.92
N LEU A 41 9.87 -10.99 2.75
CA LEU A 41 11.24 -10.71 3.19
C LEU A 41 12.12 -10.09 2.10
N VAL A 42 11.79 -10.27 0.82
CA VAL A 42 12.64 -9.84 -0.29
C VAL A 42 11.88 -8.93 -1.26
N ARG A 43 10.79 -9.42 -1.85
CA ARG A 43 10.10 -8.69 -2.93
C ARG A 43 9.45 -7.41 -2.44
N ILE A 44 8.72 -7.45 -1.33
CA ILE A 44 8.07 -6.26 -0.76
C ILE A 44 9.12 -5.25 -0.27
N PRO A 45 10.14 -5.64 0.53
CA PRO A 45 11.13 -4.68 0.99
C PRO A 45 11.95 -4.05 -0.13
N LEU A 46 12.50 -4.86 -1.02
CA LEU A 46 13.48 -4.42 -2.01
C LEU A 46 12.85 -4.08 -3.36
N GLY A 47 11.77 -4.75 -3.73
CA GLY A 47 11.09 -4.57 -5.02
C GLY A 47 9.94 -3.55 -5.00
N THR A 48 9.48 -3.15 -3.81
CA THR A 48 8.39 -2.18 -3.66
C THR A 48 8.79 -1.05 -2.72
N VAL A 49 8.94 -1.32 -1.42
CA VAL A 49 8.98 -0.27 -0.40
C VAL A 49 10.21 0.60 -0.53
N LEU A 50 11.41 0.01 -0.65
CA LEU A 50 12.63 0.80 -0.78
C LEU A 50 12.57 1.73 -2.00
N TRP A 51 12.14 1.20 -3.15
CA TRP A 51 12.02 1.98 -4.38
C TRP A 51 11.02 3.11 -4.25
N GLU A 52 9.83 2.83 -3.73
CA GLU A 52 8.79 3.85 -3.60
C GLU A 52 9.16 4.93 -2.58
N GLU A 53 9.66 4.56 -1.40
CA GLU A 53 10.04 5.56 -0.40
C GLU A 53 11.22 6.42 -0.86
N VAL A 54 12.21 5.84 -1.52
CA VAL A 54 13.32 6.60 -2.10
C VAL A 54 12.83 7.51 -3.22
N ALA A 55 12.05 7.00 -4.17
CA ALA A 55 11.59 7.80 -5.31
C ALA A 55 10.67 8.95 -4.89
N PHE A 56 9.65 8.67 -4.09
CA PHE A 56 8.62 9.65 -3.77
C PHE A 56 9.00 10.54 -2.59
N ARG A 57 9.48 9.96 -1.48
CA ARG A 57 9.80 10.71 -0.26
C ARG A 57 11.27 11.15 -0.25
N GLY A 58 12.17 10.38 -0.83
CA GLY A 58 13.61 10.68 -0.90
C GLY A 58 13.95 11.72 -1.96
N VAL A 59 13.45 11.52 -3.19
CA VAL A 59 13.85 12.29 -4.37
C VAL A 59 12.79 13.32 -4.76
N LEU A 60 11.57 12.88 -5.11
CA LEU A 60 10.52 13.76 -5.65
C LEU A 60 10.13 14.85 -4.65
N LEU A 61 9.76 14.47 -3.42
CA LEU A 61 9.40 15.42 -2.37
C LEU A 61 10.54 16.40 -2.08
N ALA A 62 11.78 15.91 -2.01
CA ALA A 62 12.96 16.74 -1.75
C ALA A 62 13.26 17.71 -2.89
N ALA A 63 13.00 17.32 -4.14
CA ALA A 63 13.15 18.20 -5.30
C ALA A 63 12.05 19.28 -5.31
N LEU A 64 10.79 18.89 -5.10
CA LEU A 64 9.65 19.81 -5.04
C LEU A 64 9.78 20.83 -3.89
N ALA A 65 10.27 20.40 -2.73
CA ALA A 65 10.48 21.26 -1.58
C ALA A 65 11.52 22.38 -1.81
N ARG A 66 12.33 22.29 -2.87
CA ARG A 66 13.25 23.37 -3.28
C ARG A 66 12.57 24.44 -4.12
N LEU A 67 11.40 24.13 -4.68
CA LEU A 67 10.72 24.96 -5.69
C LEU A 67 9.36 25.46 -5.23
N LEU A 68 8.72 24.75 -4.30
CA LEU A 68 7.34 24.98 -3.90
C LEU A 68 7.23 25.16 -2.38
N PRO A 69 6.19 25.87 -1.90
CA PRO A 69 5.78 25.81 -0.50
C PRO A 69 5.55 24.36 -0.06
N ARG A 70 5.78 24.09 1.23
CA ARG A 70 5.67 22.73 1.82
C ARG A 70 4.37 22.03 1.44
N ALA A 71 3.23 22.71 1.60
CA ALA A 71 1.91 22.11 1.33
C ALA A 71 1.78 21.64 -0.12
N ASP A 72 2.27 22.44 -1.06
CA ASP A 72 2.21 22.13 -2.50
C ASP A 72 3.19 21.01 -2.86
N ALA A 73 4.41 21.02 -2.29
CA ALA A 73 5.39 19.95 -2.48
C ALA A 73 4.85 18.59 -2.01
N VAL A 74 4.22 18.56 -0.83
CA VAL A 74 3.56 17.37 -0.29
C VAL A 74 2.38 16.96 -1.17
N GLY A 75 1.51 17.90 -1.54
CA GLY A 75 0.33 17.64 -2.36
C GLY A 75 0.67 17.07 -3.74
N VAL A 76 1.64 17.67 -4.44
CA VAL A 76 2.08 17.18 -5.76
C VAL A 76 2.77 15.83 -5.64
N SER A 77 3.69 15.65 -4.69
CA SER A 77 4.32 14.35 -4.44
C SER A 77 3.29 13.24 -4.16
N ALA A 78 2.29 13.54 -3.33
CA ALA A 78 1.20 12.63 -3.00
C ALA A 78 0.32 12.29 -4.20
N ALA A 79 -0.01 13.28 -5.04
CA ALA A 79 -0.80 13.07 -6.25
C ALA A 79 -0.06 12.15 -7.24
N VAL A 80 1.24 12.38 -7.47
CA VAL A 80 2.04 11.50 -8.34
C VAL A 80 2.15 10.09 -7.75
N PHE A 81 2.30 9.96 -6.44
CA PHE A 81 2.26 8.66 -5.76
C PHE A 81 0.89 7.96 -5.92
N GLY A 82 -0.22 8.71 -5.87
CA GLY A 82 -1.55 8.17 -6.15
C GLY A 82 -1.67 7.64 -7.58
N LEU A 83 -1.25 8.43 -8.57
CA LEU A 83 -1.28 8.03 -9.99
C LEU A 83 -0.37 6.84 -10.30
N TRP A 84 0.75 6.69 -9.58
CA TRP A 84 1.62 5.51 -9.67
C TRP A 84 0.87 4.20 -9.39
N HIS A 85 -0.23 4.25 -8.63
CA HIS A 85 -1.02 3.07 -8.25
C HIS A 85 -2.07 2.64 -9.28
N VAL A 86 -2.20 3.32 -10.43
CA VAL A 86 -3.15 2.91 -11.49
C VAL A 86 -2.89 1.48 -11.95
N ARG A 87 -1.65 1.14 -12.32
CA ARG A 87 -1.31 -0.20 -12.83
C ARG A 87 -1.46 -1.30 -11.75
N PRO A 88 -0.93 -1.13 -10.52
CA PRO A 88 -1.20 -2.07 -9.42
C PRO A 88 -2.69 -2.28 -9.17
N THR A 89 -3.50 -1.22 -9.22
CA THR A 89 -4.95 -1.30 -9.01
C THR A 89 -5.63 -2.11 -10.11
N LEU A 90 -5.31 -1.84 -11.38
CA LEU A 90 -5.85 -2.60 -12.50
C LEU A 90 -5.51 -4.10 -12.39
N SER A 91 -4.28 -4.42 -11.98
CA SER A 91 -3.86 -5.80 -11.73
C SER A 91 -4.65 -6.45 -10.58
N ALA A 92 -4.90 -5.71 -9.49
CA ALA A 92 -5.68 -6.21 -8.36
C ALA A 92 -7.15 -6.44 -8.74
N LEU A 93 -7.78 -5.50 -9.47
CA LEU A 93 -9.15 -5.65 -9.95
C LEU A 93 -9.31 -6.87 -10.85
N ALA A 94 -8.36 -7.11 -11.76
CA ALA A 94 -8.38 -8.27 -12.65
C ALA A 94 -8.17 -9.59 -11.91
N ALA A 95 -7.29 -9.62 -10.90
CA ALA A 95 -7.02 -10.84 -10.13
C ALA A 95 -8.15 -11.25 -9.18
N ASN A 96 -9.09 -10.35 -8.90
CA ASN A 96 -10.15 -10.53 -7.91
C ASN A 96 -11.57 -10.43 -8.49
N ASP A 97 -11.70 -10.21 -9.80
CA ASP A 97 -12.97 -10.07 -10.52
C ASP A 97 -13.97 -9.12 -9.82
N LEU A 98 -13.47 -7.97 -9.36
CA LEU A 98 -14.21 -7.11 -8.42
C LEU A 98 -15.22 -6.15 -9.07
N VAL A 99 -15.06 -5.84 -10.36
CA VAL A 99 -15.85 -4.79 -11.03
C VAL A 99 -16.11 -5.12 -12.49
N ASP A 100 -17.38 -4.98 -12.87
CA ASP A 100 -17.85 -5.14 -14.23
C ASP A 100 -18.03 -3.80 -14.94
N GLY A 101 -17.51 -3.72 -16.18
CA GLY A 101 -17.69 -2.56 -17.06
C GLY A 101 -16.69 -1.42 -16.84
N PRO A 102 -16.53 -0.54 -17.85
CA PRO A 102 -15.48 0.48 -17.88
C PRO A 102 -15.67 1.58 -16.82
N LEU A 103 -16.92 1.96 -16.51
CA LEU A 103 -17.20 3.03 -15.55
C LEU A 103 -16.88 2.61 -14.10
N ALA A 104 -17.28 1.40 -13.70
CA ALA A 104 -16.98 0.87 -12.36
C ALA A 104 -15.47 0.71 -12.17
N ARG A 105 -14.77 0.22 -13.21
CA ARG A 105 -13.31 0.12 -13.22
C ARG A 105 -12.63 1.48 -13.07
N ALA A 106 -13.08 2.50 -13.82
CA ALA A 106 -12.55 3.85 -13.70
C ALA A 106 -12.78 4.43 -12.30
N GLY A 107 -13.98 4.25 -11.74
CA GLY A 107 -14.31 4.68 -10.38
C GLY A 107 -13.41 4.03 -9.32
N ALA A 108 -13.17 2.72 -9.43
CA ALA A 108 -12.28 1.99 -8.52
C ALA A 108 -10.83 2.47 -8.62
N VAL A 109 -10.33 2.73 -9.84
CA VAL A 109 -8.98 3.30 -10.05
C VAL A 109 -8.85 4.69 -9.44
N VAL A 110 -9.83 5.57 -9.66
CA VAL A 110 -9.84 6.92 -9.07
C VAL A 110 -9.85 6.84 -7.55
N LEU A 111 -10.70 6.00 -6.97
CA LEU A 111 -10.76 5.80 -5.53
C LEU A 111 -9.42 5.30 -4.98
N ALA A 112 -8.81 4.30 -5.61
CA ALA A 112 -7.51 3.78 -5.21
C ALA A 112 -6.40 4.84 -5.28
N CYS A 113 -6.39 5.67 -6.34
CA CYS A 113 -5.44 6.78 -6.47
C CYS A 113 -5.63 7.82 -5.35
N LEU A 114 -6.87 8.14 -4.96
CA LEU A 114 -7.15 9.09 -3.88
C LEU A 114 -6.72 8.53 -2.51
N VAL A 115 -7.02 7.26 -2.24
CA VAL A 115 -6.61 6.59 -0.99
C VAL A 115 -5.09 6.52 -0.88
N THR A 116 -4.41 6.14 -1.97
CA THR A 116 -2.94 6.05 -1.99
C THR A 116 -2.29 7.42 -1.95
N ALA A 117 -2.88 8.46 -2.56
CA ALA A 117 -2.43 9.84 -2.39
C ALA A 117 -2.54 10.30 -0.92
N ALA A 118 -3.65 10.01 -0.24
CA ALA A 118 -3.78 10.29 1.20
C ALA A 118 -2.72 9.57 2.04
N ALA A 119 -2.41 8.31 1.71
CA ALA A 119 -1.27 7.60 2.31
C ALA A 119 0.07 8.28 1.99
N GLY A 120 0.24 8.79 0.77
CA GLY A 120 1.41 9.58 0.36
C GLY A 120 1.62 10.84 1.21
N VAL A 121 0.54 11.55 1.57
CA VAL A 121 0.59 12.68 2.51
C VAL A 121 1.05 12.22 3.89
N LEU A 122 0.49 11.12 4.41
CA LEU A 122 0.91 10.55 5.69
C LEU A 122 2.40 10.18 5.69
N PHE A 123 2.89 9.54 4.64
CA PHE A 123 4.31 9.18 4.52
C PHE A 123 5.22 10.40 4.40
N ALA A 124 4.79 11.45 3.70
CA ALA A 124 5.51 12.72 3.64
C ALA A 124 5.62 13.37 5.03
N GLU A 125 4.51 13.43 5.77
CA GLU A 125 4.50 13.94 7.16
C GLU A 125 5.41 13.12 8.08
N LEU A 126 5.41 11.79 7.98
CA LEU A 126 6.33 10.93 8.73
C LEU A 126 7.79 11.21 8.37
N ARG A 127 8.10 11.37 7.08
CA ARG A 127 9.45 11.71 6.62
C ARG A 127 9.90 13.04 7.21
N GLU A 128 9.09 14.07 7.11
CA GLU A 128 9.49 15.42 7.52
C GLU A 128 9.57 15.57 9.04
N ARG A 129 8.67 14.95 9.79
CA ARG A 129 8.71 14.97 11.27
C ARG A 129 9.86 14.17 11.84
N SER A 130 10.24 13.06 11.20
CA SER A 130 11.34 12.22 11.66
C SER A 130 12.71 12.62 11.09
N GLY A 131 12.73 13.43 10.03
CA GLY A 131 13.94 13.71 9.25
C GLY A 131 14.51 12.49 8.52
N SER A 132 13.82 11.35 8.52
CA SER A 132 14.35 10.05 8.08
C SER A 132 13.39 9.30 7.16
N LEU A 133 13.93 8.54 6.20
CA LEU A 133 13.15 7.59 5.40
C LEU A 133 12.76 6.34 6.20
N LEU A 134 13.40 6.08 7.34
CA LEU A 134 13.14 4.87 8.11
C LEU A 134 11.69 4.80 8.62
N ALA A 135 11.14 5.94 9.09
CA ALA A 135 9.78 5.99 9.61
C ALA A 135 8.71 5.60 8.57
N PRO A 136 8.65 6.23 7.37
CA PRO A 136 7.70 5.79 6.35
C PRO A 136 8.04 4.41 5.77
N VAL A 137 9.32 4.03 5.62
CA VAL A 137 9.71 2.67 5.18
C VAL A 137 9.15 1.60 6.11
N LEU A 138 9.29 1.74 7.43
CA LEU A 138 8.79 0.76 8.39
C LEU A 138 7.27 0.64 8.37
N LEU A 139 6.56 1.77 8.28
CA LEU A 139 5.10 1.74 8.18
C LEU A 139 4.64 1.10 6.87
N HIS A 140 5.28 1.44 5.75
CA HIS A 140 4.95 0.90 4.44
C HIS A 140 5.24 -0.61 4.36
N LEU A 141 6.40 -1.05 4.87
CA LEU A 141 6.73 -2.46 5.04
C LEU A 141 5.68 -3.20 5.86
N ALA A 142 5.29 -2.65 7.02
CA ALA A 142 4.30 -3.27 7.89
C ALA A 142 2.96 -3.41 7.17
N THR A 143 2.46 -2.37 6.52
CA THR A 143 1.17 -2.40 5.82
C THR A 143 1.17 -3.41 4.68
N ASN A 144 2.19 -3.41 3.82
CA ASN A 144 2.24 -4.34 2.68
C ASN A 144 2.43 -5.79 3.13
N SER A 145 3.32 -6.03 4.10
CA SER A 145 3.62 -7.38 4.56
C SER A 145 2.43 -7.97 5.33
N LEU A 146 1.81 -7.21 6.24
CA LEU A 146 0.62 -7.64 6.96
C LEU A 146 -0.56 -7.83 6.03
N GLY A 147 -0.74 -6.97 5.02
CA GLY A 147 -1.78 -7.13 4.01
C GLY A 147 -1.65 -8.43 3.22
N LEU A 148 -0.44 -8.75 2.76
CA LEU A 148 -0.19 -10.02 2.05
C LEU A 148 -0.38 -11.23 2.97
N LEU A 149 0.12 -11.18 4.20
CA LEU A 149 -0.06 -12.26 5.18
C LEU A 149 -1.54 -12.47 5.51
N ALA A 150 -2.31 -11.38 5.67
CA ALA A 150 -3.74 -11.45 5.92
C ALA A 150 -4.48 -12.07 4.74
N ALA A 151 -4.15 -11.68 3.51
CA ALA A 151 -4.74 -12.28 2.30
C ALA A 151 -4.44 -13.78 2.19
N ALA A 152 -3.18 -14.18 2.36
CA ALA A 152 -2.79 -15.59 2.34
C ALA A 152 -3.47 -16.40 3.48
N THR A 153 -3.65 -15.78 4.65
CA THR A 153 -4.33 -16.42 5.78
C THR A 153 -5.83 -16.57 5.51
N ALA A 154 -6.48 -15.56 4.92
CA ALA A 154 -7.89 -15.63 4.55
C ALA A 154 -8.17 -16.79 3.60
N HIS A 155 -7.31 -17.01 2.58
CA HIS A 155 -7.40 -18.16 1.67
C HIS A 155 -7.18 -19.52 2.35
N ARG A 156 -6.40 -19.58 3.44
CA ARG A 156 -6.14 -20.82 4.20
C ARG A 156 -7.25 -21.13 5.21
N LEU A 157 -8.08 -20.14 5.54
CA LEU A 157 -9.18 -20.23 6.51
C LEU A 157 -10.57 -20.27 5.84
N ALA A 158 -10.63 -20.17 4.52
CA ALA A 158 -11.81 -20.35 3.68
C ALA A 158 -11.96 -21.82 3.30
#